data_AF-A0A7W7GWM7-F1
#
_entry.id   AF-A0A7W7GWM7-F1
#
_cell.length_a   1.000
_cell.length_b   1.000
_cell.length_c   1.000
_cell.angle_alpha   90.00
_cell.angle_beta   90.00
_cell.angle_gamma   90.00
#
_symmetry.space_group_name_H-M   'P 1'
#
loop_
_entity.id
_entity.type
_entity.pdbx_description
1 polymer ?
#
loop_
_entity_poly.entity_id
_entity_poly.type
_entity_poly.pdbx_seq_one_letter_code
_entity_poly.pdbx_strand_id
1 'polypeptide(L)'
;MSITYNFGQINDVAMAIGTFEGQMDQQLNDLYTAFTQLFAADWQGNAGEACDQARQKWNQGAMEIKTALSSVGVKLGASAERMQQIDQQIAAGM
;
A
#
# COMPACT_ATOMS: atom_id res chain seq x y z
N MET A 1 -35.33 8.87 2.89
CA MET A 1 -34.43 7.91 2.21
C MET A 1 -33.13 7.90 3.01
N SER A 2 -32.92 6.91 3.88
CA SER A 2 -31.63 6.74 4.55
C SER A 2 -30.70 6.03 3.57
N ILE A 3 -29.59 6.64 3.19
CA ILE A 3 -28.56 5.91 2.47
C ILE A 3 -27.86 5.05 3.52
N THR A 4 -28.13 3.75 3.52
CA THR A 4 -27.55 2.82 4.50
C THR A 4 -26.12 2.49 4.07
N TYR A 5 -25.14 3.28 4.50
CA TYR A 5 -23.73 2.93 4.34
C TYR A 5 -23.29 1.97 5.45
N ASN A 6 -22.57 0.91 5.08
CA ASN A 6 -22.04 -0.05 6.04
C ASN A 6 -20.68 0.46 6.56
N PHE A 7 -20.71 1.45 7.46
CA PHE A 7 -19.50 2.10 8.00
C PHE A 7 -18.49 1.13 8.61
N GLY A 8 -18.97 0.03 9.20
CA GLY A 8 -18.10 -1.06 9.68
C GLY A 8 -17.23 -1.62 8.56
N GLN A 9 -17.83 -1.94 7.41
CA GLN A 9 -17.10 -2.48 6.26
C GLN A 9 -16.08 -1.49 5.67
N ILE A 10 -16.36 -0.18 5.68
CA ILE A 10 -15.39 0.83 5.20
C ILE A 10 -14.15 0.86 6.11
N ASN A 11 -14.37 0.84 7.43
CA ASN A 11 -13.28 0.78 8.40
C ASN A 11 -12.50 -0.54 8.29
N ASP A 12 -13.19 -1.66 8.12
CA ASP A 12 -12.57 -2.98 7.95
C ASP A 12 -11.67 -3.01 6.71
N VAL A 13 -12.13 -2.44 5.59
CA VAL A 13 -11.33 -2.36 4.35
C VAL A 13 -10.12 -1.44 4.54
N ALA A 14 -10.27 -0.30 5.24
CA ALA A 14 -9.14 0.58 5.54
C ALA A 14 -8.07 -0.11 6.41
N MET A 15 -8.48 -0.85 7.45
CA MET A 15 -7.58 -1.66 8.26
C MET A 15 -6.92 -2.79 7.47
N ALA A 16 -7.67 -3.44 6.57
CA ALA A 16 -7.14 -4.47 5.69
C ALA A 16 -6.08 -3.92 4.72
N ILE A 17 -6.29 -2.71 4.17
CA ILE A 17 -5.30 -2.03 3.32
C ILE A 17 -4.02 -1.76 4.11
N GLY A 18 -4.11 -1.17 5.31
CA GLY A 18 -2.92 -0.92 6.13
C GLY A 18 -2.17 -2.20 6.52
N THR A 19 -2.89 -3.28 6.81
CA THR A 19 -2.30 -4.60 7.07
C THR A 19 -1.57 -5.14 5.85
N PHE A 20 -2.20 -5.04 4.67
CA PHE A 20 -1.62 -5.48 3.41
C PHE A 20 -0.38 -4.67 3.02
N GLU A 21 -0.39 -3.35 3.23
CA GLU A 21 0.78 -2.48 3.04
C GLU A 21 1.97 -2.95 3.89
N GLY A 22 1.75 -3.25 5.17
CA GLY A 22 2.80 -3.75 6.07
C GLY A 22 3.34 -5.11 5.64
N GLN A 23 2.47 -6.04 5.26
CA GLN A 23 2.88 -7.36 4.75
C GLN A 23 3.67 -7.24 3.44
N MET A 24 3.27 -6.34 2.55
CA MET A 24 3.97 -6.09 1.30
C MET A 24 5.35 -5.48 1.54
N ASP A 25 5.47 -4.46 2.39
CA ASP A 25 6.78 -3.87 2.75
C ASP A 25 7.74 -4.95 3.29
N GLN A 26 7.23 -5.90 4.07
CA GLN A 26 8.03 -7.02 4.57
C GLN A 26 8.44 -8.00 3.46
N GLN A 27 7.50 -8.44 2.62
CA GLN A 27 7.82 -9.32 1.49
C GLN A 27 8.80 -8.69 0.50
N LEU A 28 8.70 -7.37 0.29
CA LEU A 28 9.59 -6.61 -0.57
C LEU A 28 11.03 -6.60 0.00
N ASN A 29 11.17 -6.39 1.31
CA ASN A 29 12.46 -6.44 2.01
C ASN A 29 13.06 -7.85 2.04
N ASP A 30 12.23 -8.88 2.23
CA ASP A 30 12.67 -10.28 2.25
C ASP A 30 13.20 -10.68 0.87
N LEU A 31 12.48 -10.35 -0.20
CA LEU A 31 12.95 -10.63 -1.55
C LEU A 31 14.25 -9.86 -1.86
N TYR A 32 14.33 -8.59 -1.46
CA TYR A 32 15.52 -7.77 -1.65
C TYR A 32 16.74 -8.36 -0.91
N THR A 33 16.54 -8.84 0.31
CA THR A 33 17.57 -9.54 1.09
C THR A 33 18.02 -10.82 0.40
N ALA A 34 17.07 -11.65 -0.04
CA ALA A 34 17.35 -12.91 -0.73
C ALA A 34 18.10 -12.67 -2.06
N PHE A 35 17.69 -11.65 -2.83
CA PHE A 35 18.41 -11.19 -4.01
C PHE A 35 19.84 -10.80 -3.61
N THR A 36 20.01 -9.87 -2.67
CA THR A 36 21.35 -9.40 -2.26
C THR A 36 22.26 -10.55 -1.81
N GLN A 37 21.73 -11.55 -1.09
CA GLN A 37 22.49 -12.74 -0.70
C GLN A 37 22.90 -13.61 -1.90
N LEU A 38 22.01 -13.79 -2.88
CA LEU A 38 22.34 -14.49 -4.14
C LEU A 38 23.42 -13.76 -4.95
N PHE A 39 23.39 -12.42 -5.00
CA PHE A 39 24.30 -11.62 -5.83
C PHE A 39 25.61 -11.22 -5.14
N ALA A 40 25.64 -11.13 -3.80
CA ALA A 40 26.87 -10.90 -3.04
C ALA A 40 27.87 -12.07 -3.16
N ALA A 41 27.42 -13.23 -3.66
CA ALA A 41 28.22 -14.43 -3.70
C ALA A 41 29.31 -14.42 -4.78
N ASP A 42 29.12 -13.94 -6.03
CA ASP A 42 30.21 -14.18 -7.03
C ASP A 42 30.16 -13.53 -8.43
N TRP A 43 29.52 -12.38 -8.68
CA TRP A 43 29.31 -11.94 -10.07
C TRP A 43 29.94 -10.58 -10.37
N GLN A 44 31.23 -10.57 -10.73
CA GLN A 44 31.98 -9.41 -11.25
C GLN A 44 31.70 -9.18 -12.76
N GLY A 45 31.76 -7.94 -13.24
CA GLY A 45 31.57 -7.58 -14.67
C GLY A 45 30.10 -7.33 -15.06
N ASN A 46 29.69 -7.67 -16.29
CA ASN A 46 28.34 -7.42 -16.84
C ASN A 46 27.18 -7.91 -15.96
N ALA A 47 27.42 -8.94 -15.16
CA ALA A 47 26.45 -9.47 -14.23
C ALA A 47 26.14 -8.53 -13.05
N GLY A 48 27.14 -7.78 -12.57
CA GLY A 48 26.97 -6.76 -11.54
C GLY A 48 26.07 -5.63 -12.04
N GLU A 49 26.29 -5.15 -13.27
CA GLU A 49 25.43 -4.12 -13.89
C GLU A 49 23.99 -4.60 -14.08
N ALA A 50 23.79 -5.84 -14.55
CA ALA A 50 22.45 -6.41 -14.69
C ALA A 50 21.73 -6.53 -13.34
N CYS A 51 22.47 -6.89 -12.28
CA CYS A 51 21.95 -6.93 -10.92
C CYS A 51 21.58 -5.54 -10.40
N ASP A 52 22.43 -4.53 -10.62
CA ASP A 52 22.13 -3.15 -10.22
C ASP A 52 20.89 -2.60 -10.94
N GLN A 53 20.72 -2.91 -12.22
CA GLN A 53 19.51 -2.56 -12.96
C GLN A 53 18.26 -3.28 -12.43
N ALA A 54 18.37 -4.57 -12.12
CA ALA A 54 17.28 -5.34 -11.52
C ALA A 54 16.88 -4.76 -10.16
N ARG A 55 17.86 -4.40 -9.33
CA ARG A 55 17.67 -3.73 -8.04
C ARG A 55 16.97 -2.39 -8.19
N GLN A 56 17.36 -1.57 -9.15
CA GLN A 56 16.71 -0.27 -9.39
C GLN A 56 15.25 -0.44 -9.83
N LYS A 57 14.98 -1.33 -10.78
CA LYS A 57 13.61 -1.63 -11.24
C LYS A 57 12.73 -2.15 -10.11
N TRP A 58 13.28 -3.01 -9.27
CA TRP A 58 12.58 -3.54 -8.10
C TRP A 58 12.19 -2.43 -7.13
N ASN A 59 13.15 -1.58 -6.73
CA ASN A 59 12.90 -0.47 -5.82
C ASN A 59 11.87 0.51 -6.39
N GLN A 60 11.94 0.79 -7.70
CA GLN A 60 10.97 1.62 -8.40
C GLN A 60 9.55 1.03 -8.31
N GLY A 61 9.37 -0.25 -8.68
CA GLY A 61 8.07 -0.91 -8.62
C GLY A 61 7.51 -1.01 -7.20
N ALA A 62 8.36 -1.30 -6.21
CA ALA A 62 8.00 -1.28 -4.80
C ALA A 62 7.43 0.08 -4.35
N MET A 63 8.11 1.18 -4.72
CA MET A 63 7.64 2.54 -4.41
C MET A 63 6.31 2.86 -5.11
N GLU A 64 6.13 2.45 -6.36
CA GLU A 64 4.89 2.68 -7.11
C GLU A 64 3.71 1.96 -6.47
N ILE A 65 3.88 0.69 -6.07
CA ILE A 65 2.82 -0.06 -5.41
C ILE A 65 2.48 0.58 -4.06
N LYS A 66 3.48 0.94 -3.26
CA LYS A 66 3.27 1.65 -1.98
C LYS A 66 2.52 2.96 -2.17
N THR A 67 2.85 3.72 -3.20
CA THR A 67 2.17 4.99 -3.53
C THR A 67 0.72 4.74 -3.93
N ALA A 68 0.46 3.72 -4.75
CA ALA A 68 -0.89 3.35 -5.18
C ALA A 68 -1.75 2.91 -4.00
N LEU A 69 -1.24 2.05 -3.12
CA LEU A 69 -1.94 1.58 -1.92
C LEU A 69 -2.25 2.73 -0.96
N SER A 70 -1.26 3.59 -0.71
CA SER A 70 -1.45 4.76 0.14
C SER A 70 -2.52 5.70 -0.42
N SER A 71 -2.54 5.91 -1.74
CA SER A 71 -3.59 6.70 -2.40
C SER A 71 -4.98 6.10 -2.23
N VAL A 72 -5.10 4.77 -2.31
CA VAL A 72 -6.37 4.06 -2.08
C VAL A 72 -6.79 4.18 -0.61
N GLY A 73 -5.87 3.97 0.33
CA GLY A 73 -6.13 4.12 1.77
C GLY A 73 -6.60 5.52 2.14
N VAL A 74 -5.91 6.56 1.66
CA VAL A 74 -6.28 7.97 1.87
C VAL A 74 -7.66 8.29 1.28
N LYS A 75 -7.94 7.82 0.06
CA LYS A 75 -9.27 8.02 -0.57
C LYS A 75 -10.38 7.34 0.23
N LEU A 76 -10.12 6.15 0.76
CA LEU A 76 -11.07 5.44 1.62
C LEU A 76 -11.32 6.19 2.93
N GLY A 77 -10.26 6.63 3.61
CA GLY A 77 -10.35 7.40 4.85
C GLY A 77 -11.10 8.72 4.67
N ALA A 78 -10.74 9.50 3.64
CA ALA A 78 -11.42 10.75 3.31
C ALA A 78 -12.90 10.54 2.95
N SER A 79 -13.25 9.41 2.32
CA SER A 79 -14.64 9.04 2.04
C SER A 79 -15.40 8.71 3.31
N ALA A 80 -14.78 7.98 4.25
CA ALA A 80 -15.36 7.65 5.54
C ALA A 80 -15.64 8.92 6.38
N GLU A 81 -14.68 9.84 6.48
CA GLU A 81 -14.83 11.12 7.19
C GLU A 81 -15.94 11.97 6.59
N ARG A 82 -15.97 12.10 5.26
CA ARG A 82 -16.99 12.89 4.56
C ARG A 82 -18.39 12.29 4.74
N MET A 83 -18.52 10.97 4.77
CA MET A 83 -19.79 10.30 5.05
C MET A 83 -20.25 10.52 6.49
N GLN A 84 -19.36 10.43 7.48
CA GLN A 84 -19.69 10.77 8.87
C GLN A 84 -20.17 12.22 9.01
N GLN A 85 -19.53 13.17 8.32
CA GLN A 85 -19.96 14.57 8.32
C GLN A 85 -21.35 14.75 7.71
N ILE A 86 -21.65 14.07 6.61
CA ILE A 86 -22.98 14.12 5.97
C ILE A 86 -24.04 13.53 6.90
N ASP A 87 -23.77 12.40 7.56
CA ASP A 87 -24.70 11.79 8.52
C ASP A 87 -24.96 12.72 9.71
N GLN A 88 -23.92 13.35 10.26
CA GLN A 88 -24.08 14.35 11.33
C GLN A 88 -24.92 15.55 10.87
N GLN A 89 -24.73 16.03 9.64
CA GLN A 89 -25.52 17.13 9.08
C GLN A 89 -26.98 16.73 8.85
N ILE A 90 -27.24 15.52 8.36
CA ILE A 90 -28.59 14.98 8.18
C ILE A 90 -29.27 14.80 9.55
N ALA A 91 -28.57 14.24 10.53
CA ALA A 91 -29.10 14.04 11.89
C ALA A 91 -29.33 15.34 12.65
N ALA A 92 -28.56 16.40 12.37
CA ALA A 92 -28.76 17.73 12.96
C ALA A 92 -29.79 18.59 12.22
N GLY A 93 -30.14 18.23 10.98
CA GLY A 93 -31.12 18.91 10.14
C GLY A 93 -32.52 18.28 10.12
N MET A 94 -32.67 17.09 10.72
CA MET A 94 -33.95 16.50 11.12
C MET A 94 -34.23 16.81 12.59
#